data_AF-A3DKT3-F1
#
_entry.id   AF-A3DKT3-F1
#
_cell.length_a   1.000
_cell.length_b   1.000
_cell.length_c   1.000
_cell.angle_alpha   90.00
_cell.angle_beta   90.00
_cell.angle_gamma   90.00
#
_symmetry.space_group_name_H-M   'P 1'
#
loop_
_entity.id
_entity.type
_entity.pdbx_description
1 polymer ?
#
loop_
_entity_poly.entity_id
_entity_poly.type
_entity_poly.pdbx_seq_one_letter_code
_entity_poly.pdbx_strand_id
1 'polypeptide(L)'
;MSKRTRDLIGFIDLFKHGFSIDSFSLRGRVWKGRFPEETNIEVFIEKDNCRNSLFHMKVFRGRLPLYRPWIEIHTILSSACGVTFDGLVEDTVLDLLSIYTGPGGRVFIEYEWDPVTMRELEVDIPPAFTRLGYKLLVRGFTWFKDWYYAEGFMEGGRKLQAEKPVSPQRAKQHLQTLASDAKNLLEKGLPSGMEKLEYRIKGILILLDSFK
;
A
#
# COMPACT_ATOMS: atom_id res chain seq x y z
N MET A 1 -21.45 19.34 -0.54
CA MET A 1 -20.57 18.35 0.12
C MET A 1 -19.71 19.08 1.15
N SER A 2 -19.93 18.81 2.44
CA SER A 2 -19.09 19.36 3.52
C SER A 2 -17.63 18.97 3.27
N LYS A 3 -16.69 19.92 3.47
CA LYS A 3 -15.25 19.69 3.43
C LYS A 3 -14.88 18.70 4.55
N ARG A 4 -15.03 17.39 4.31
CA ARG A 4 -14.41 16.39 5.18
C ARG A 4 -12.91 16.65 5.16
N THR A 5 -12.33 16.90 6.32
CA THR A 5 -10.89 17.04 6.48
C THR A 5 -10.23 15.78 5.91
N ARG A 6 -9.26 15.95 5.01
CA ARG A 6 -8.47 14.84 4.47
C ARG A 6 -7.42 14.42 5.50
N ASP A 7 -7.88 13.87 6.61
CA ASP A 7 -7.07 13.35 7.70
C ASP A 7 -7.49 11.91 8.04
N LEU A 8 -6.76 11.28 8.94
CA LEU A 8 -7.03 9.89 9.32
C LEU A 8 -8.36 9.69 10.04
N ILE A 9 -8.97 10.75 10.60
CA ILE A 9 -10.33 10.64 11.17
C ILE A 9 -11.35 10.55 10.02
N GLY A 10 -11.23 11.42 9.02
CA GLY A 10 -12.04 11.35 7.80
C GLY A 10 -11.90 10.02 7.05
N PHE A 11 -10.70 9.43 7.06
CA PHE A 11 -10.44 8.10 6.52
C PHE A 11 -11.16 7.00 7.30
N ILE A 12 -11.08 7.00 8.64
CA ILE A 12 -11.81 6.04 9.50
C ILE A 12 -13.32 6.18 9.29
N ASP A 13 -13.83 7.41 9.25
CA ASP A 13 -15.25 7.68 9.04
C ASP A 13 -15.73 7.23 7.65
N LEU A 14 -14.90 7.35 6.61
CA LEU A 14 -15.23 6.85 5.28
C LEU A 14 -15.54 5.35 5.32
N PHE A 15 -14.67 4.55 5.93
CA PHE A 15 -14.92 3.11 6.06
C PHE A 15 -16.10 2.82 6.98
N LYS A 16 -16.24 3.52 8.12
CA LYS A 16 -17.36 3.32 9.05
C LYS A 16 -18.73 3.50 8.40
N HIS A 17 -18.88 4.54 7.57
CA HIS A 17 -20.13 4.81 6.85
C HIS A 17 -20.28 3.92 5.61
N GLY A 18 -19.16 3.49 5.05
CA GLY A 18 -19.10 2.71 3.83
C GLY A 18 -19.18 3.58 2.57
N PHE A 19 -18.78 2.99 1.45
CA PHE A 19 -18.76 3.62 0.13
C PHE A 19 -18.79 2.56 -0.97
N SER A 20 -19.22 2.94 -2.16
CA SER A 20 -19.32 2.05 -3.32
C SER A 20 -18.16 2.24 -4.29
N ILE A 21 -17.77 1.16 -4.94
CA ILE A 21 -16.77 1.10 -6.00
C ILE A 21 -17.38 0.27 -7.14
N ASP A 22 -17.94 0.93 -8.16
CA ASP A 22 -18.70 0.26 -9.21
C ASP A 22 -19.78 -0.69 -8.62
N SER A 23 -19.71 -1.99 -8.90
CA SER A 23 -20.63 -3.01 -8.38
C SER A 23 -20.32 -3.48 -6.95
N PHE A 24 -19.25 -3.00 -6.34
CA PHE A 24 -18.84 -3.35 -4.97
C PHE A 24 -19.28 -2.27 -3.97
N SER A 25 -19.54 -2.70 -2.74
CA SER A 25 -19.73 -1.82 -1.58
C SER A 25 -18.76 -2.25 -0.47
N LEU A 26 -18.02 -1.29 0.09
CA LEU A 26 -17.10 -1.52 1.21
C LEU A 26 -17.65 -0.86 2.46
N ARG A 27 -17.57 -1.56 3.61
CA ARG A 27 -17.95 -1.02 4.91
C ARG A 27 -17.09 -1.57 6.03
N GLY A 28 -16.67 -0.69 6.92
CA GLY A 28 -15.81 -0.98 8.06
C GLY A 28 -16.59 -1.13 9.36
N ARG A 29 -16.30 -2.19 10.11
CA ARG A 29 -16.58 -2.26 11.55
C ARG A 29 -15.37 -1.70 12.29
N VAL A 30 -15.59 -0.72 13.17
CA VAL A 30 -14.51 0.05 13.81
C VAL A 30 -14.49 -0.18 15.32
N TRP A 31 -13.31 -0.36 15.90
CA TRP A 31 -13.12 -0.42 17.35
C TRP A 31 -11.76 0.15 17.78
N LYS A 32 -11.62 0.42 19.08
CA LYS A 32 -10.39 0.99 19.66
C LYS A 32 -9.22 0.01 19.52
N GLY A 33 -8.04 0.55 19.19
CA GLY A 33 -6.78 -0.18 19.16
C GLY A 33 -6.06 -0.25 20.50
N ARG A 34 -4.80 -0.66 20.46
CA ARG A 34 -3.91 -0.75 21.63
C ARG A 34 -3.66 0.62 22.26
N PHE A 35 -3.47 1.64 21.42
CA PHE A 35 -3.19 3.01 21.85
C PHE A 35 -4.43 3.91 21.73
N PRO A 36 -4.50 5.03 22.47
CA PRO A 36 -5.58 6.01 22.32
C PRO A 36 -5.71 6.55 20.89
N GLU A 37 -4.59 6.67 20.18
CA GLU A 37 -4.53 7.16 18.80
C GLU A 37 -4.74 6.06 17.75
N GLU A 38 -4.82 4.80 18.17
CA GLU A 38 -4.97 3.63 17.30
C GLU A 38 -6.44 3.20 17.17
N THR A 39 -6.85 2.89 15.95
CA THR A 39 -8.18 2.38 15.61
C THR A 39 -8.03 1.14 14.73
N ASN A 40 -8.71 0.07 15.09
CA ASN A 40 -8.82 -1.12 14.26
C ASN A 40 -10.09 -1.04 13.41
N ILE A 41 -10.01 -1.53 12.18
CA ILE A 41 -11.11 -1.60 11.22
C ILE A 41 -11.10 -2.99 10.58
N GLU A 42 -12.21 -3.71 10.64
CA GLU A 42 -12.46 -4.86 9.77
C GLU A 42 -13.30 -4.38 8.60
N VAL A 43 -12.77 -4.51 7.38
CA VAL A 43 -13.43 -4.04 6.16
C VAL A 43 -14.14 -5.21 5.51
N PHE A 44 -15.45 -5.08 5.37
CA PHE A 44 -16.29 -6.00 4.62
C PHE A 44 -16.47 -5.48 3.20
N ILE A 45 -16.59 -6.43 2.27
CA ILE A 45 -17.00 -6.18 0.91
C ILE A 45 -18.31 -6.89 0.59
N GLU A 46 -19.15 -6.21 -0.17
CA GLU A 46 -20.45 -6.69 -0.63
C GLU A 46 -20.53 -6.52 -2.15
N LYS A 47 -21.03 -7.56 -2.83
CA LYS A 47 -21.38 -7.54 -4.25
C LYS A 47 -22.49 -8.56 -4.48
N ASP A 48 -23.60 -8.15 -5.09
CA ASP A 48 -24.79 -8.97 -5.28
C ASP A 48 -25.23 -9.62 -3.96
N ASN A 49 -25.33 -10.96 -3.92
CA ASN A 49 -25.68 -11.73 -2.72
C ASN A 49 -24.45 -12.20 -1.91
N CYS A 50 -23.25 -11.72 -2.22
CA CYS A 50 -22.04 -12.03 -1.48
C CYS A 50 -21.69 -10.91 -0.50
N ARG A 51 -21.40 -11.30 0.74
CA ARG A 51 -20.78 -10.45 1.76
C ARG A 51 -19.66 -11.22 2.44
N ASN A 52 -18.47 -10.64 2.51
CA ASN A 52 -17.34 -11.28 3.18
C ASN A 52 -16.41 -10.24 3.82
N SER A 53 -15.62 -10.66 4.81
CA SER A 53 -14.49 -9.88 5.30
C SER A 53 -13.43 -9.84 4.20
N LEU A 54 -12.93 -8.65 3.89
CA LEU A 54 -11.94 -8.43 2.82
C LEU A 54 -10.54 -8.28 3.40
N PHE A 55 -10.37 -7.40 4.39
CA PHE A 55 -9.11 -7.22 5.11
C PHE A 55 -9.34 -6.55 6.46
N HIS A 56 -8.32 -6.65 7.31
CA HIS A 56 -8.21 -5.88 8.54
C HIS A 56 -7.24 -4.71 8.35
N MET A 57 -7.50 -3.64 9.09
CA MET A 57 -6.71 -2.43 9.03
C MET A 57 -6.49 -1.85 10.42
N LYS A 58 -5.28 -1.39 10.68
CA LYS A 58 -4.91 -0.62 11.87
C LYS A 58 -4.53 0.79 11.43
N VAL A 59 -5.17 1.79 12.02
CA VAL A 59 -4.92 3.20 11.73
C VAL A 59 -4.40 3.86 13.00
N PHE A 60 -3.14 4.29 12.98
CA PHE A 60 -2.54 5.08 14.05
C PHE A 60 -2.45 6.53 13.63
N ARG A 61 -3.12 7.41 14.38
CA ARG A 61 -3.27 8.83 14.02
C ARG A 61 -2.02 9.68 14.28
N GLY A 62 -0.98 9.10 14.86
CA GLY A 62 0.24 9.83 15.23
C GLY A 62 0.13 10.49 16.61
N ARG A 63 1.30 10.74 17.20
CA ARG A 63 1.50 11.56 18.40
C ARG A 63 2.73 12.43 18.13
N LEU A 64 2.53 13.45 17.31
CA LEU A 64 3.60 14.34 16.87
C LEU A 64 4.20 15.15 18.04
N PRO A 65 5.49 15.49 17.99
CA PRO A 65 6.44 15.17 16.92
C PRO A 65 7.04 13.76 17.00
N LEU A 66 6.77 13.01 18.07
CA LEU A 66 7.46 11.77 18.42
C LEU A 66 7.08 10.59 17.53
N TYR A 67 5.79 10.45 17.23
CA TYR A 67 5.27 9.32 16.46
C TYR A 67 4.46 9.81 15.26
N ARG A 68 4.93 9.45 14.07
CA ARG A 68 4.22 9.74 12.82
C ARG A 68 3.02 8.81 12.63
N PRO A 69 1.98 9.26 11.89
CA PRO A 69 0.86 8.41 11.55
C PRO A 69 1.28 7.25 10.65
N TRP A 70 0.54 6.14 10.76
CA TRP A 70 0.69 5.00 9.88
C TRP A 70 -0.62 4.23 9.73
N ILE A 71 -0.75 3.52 8.61
CA ILE A 71 -1.84 2.60 8.33
C ILE A 71 -1.24 1.23 8.03
N GLU A 72 -1.77 0.17 8.63
CA GLU A 72 -1.41 -1.20 8.32
C GLU A 72 -2.64 -1.93 7.78
N ILE A 73 -2.50 -2.62 6.65
CA ILE A 73 -3.49 -3.57 6.11
C ILE A 73 -2.93 -4.98 6.23
N HIS A 74 -3.72 -5.88 6.80
CA HIS A 74 -3.35 -7.28 7.04
C HIS A 74 -4.59 -8.19 6.98
N THR A 75 -4.37 -9.50 7.02
CA THR A 75 -5.41 -10.53 6.93
C THR A 75 -6.25 -10.33 5.66
N ILE A 76 -5.58 -10.17 4.52
CA ILE A 76 -6.24 -9.92 3.23
C ILE A 76 -6.78 -11.23 2.67
N LEU A 77 -8.06 -11.26 2.29
CA LEU A 77 -8.69 -12.39 1.64
C LEU A 77 -8.73 -12.20 0.11
N SER A 78 -7.89 -12.96 -0.60
CA SER A 78 -7.54 -12.77 -2.02
C SER A 78 -8.65 -13.07 -3.06
N SER A 79 -9.84 -13.45 -2.61
CA SER A 79 -10.99 -13.82 -3.47
C SER A 79 -12.35 -13.45 -2.88
N ALA A 80 -12.39 -12.59 -1.86
CA ALA A 80 -13.61 -12.16 -1.20
C ALA A 80 -14.59 -11.53 -2.20
N CYS A 81 -15.74 -12.16 -2.41
CA CYS A 81 -16.76 -11.73 -3.38
C CYS A 81 -16.21 -11.45 -4.80
N GLY A 82 -15.21 -12.22 -5.23
CA GLY A 82 -14.62 -12.11 -6.57
C GLY A 82 -13.61 -10.96 -6.73
N VAL A 83 -13.20 -10.31 -5.63
CA VAL A 83 -12.08 -9.37 -5.68
C VAL A 83 -10.78 -10.11 -5.93
N THR A 84 -9.93 -9.51 -6.76
CA THR A 84 -8.57 -9.98 -7.03
C THR A 84 -7.56 -8.91 -6.71
N PHE A 85 -6.32 -9.31 -6.45
CA PHE A 85 -5.18 -8.39 -6.56
C PHE A 85 -5.08 -7.83 -7.98
N ASP A 86 -4.39 -6.70 -8.10
CA ASP A 86 -4.24 -5.97 -9.34
C ASP A 86 -5.56 -5.44 -9.95
N GLY A 87 -6.63 -5.35 -9.13
CA GLY A 87 -7.97 -4.95 -9.56
C GLY A 87 -8.44 -3.59 -9.00
N LEU A 88 -9.63 -3.18 -9.44
CA LEU A 88 -10.25 -1.88 -9.14
C LEU A 88 -10.39 -1.59 -7.64
N VAL A 89 -10.77 -2.61 -6.85
CA VAL A 89 -10.95 -2.46 -5.40
C VAL A 89 -9.62 -2.17 -4.71
N GLU A 90 -8.57 -2.90 -5.08
CA GLU A 90 -7.22 -2.63 -4.58
C GLU A 90 -6.79 -1.21 -4.95
N ASP A 91 -6.93 -0.82 -6.23
CA ASP A 91 -6.51 0.50 -6.67
C ASP A 91 -7.21 1.63 -5.93
N THR A 92 -8.52 1.49 -5.70
CA THR A 92 -9.30 2.47 -4.94
C THR A 92 -8.84 2.55 -3.49
N VAL A 93 -8.59 1.41 -2.84
CA VAL A 93 -8.08 1.39 -1.46
C VAL A 93 -6.70 2.06 -1.39
N LEU A 94 -5.79 1.75 -2.32
CA LEU A 94 -4.46 2.37 -2.37
C LEU A 94 -4.53 3.88 -2.64
N ASP A 95 -5.48 4.34 -3.47
CA ASP A 95 -5.73 5.77 -3.69
C ASP A 95 -6.14 6.46 -2.40
N LEU A 96 -7.06 5.85 -1.63
CA LEU A 96 -7.48 6.37 -0.33
C LEU A 96 -6.31 6.41 0.65
N LEU A 97 -5.48 5.36 0.73
CA LEU A 97 -4.27 5.39 1.57
C LEU A 97 -3.38 6.57 1.20
N SER A 98 -3.16 6.80 -0.09
CA SER A 98 -2.36 7.94 -0.56
C SER A 98 -2.98 9.28 -0.16
N ILE A 99 -4.28 9.47 -0.40
CA ILE A 99 -4.97 10.75 -0.12
C ILE A 99 -4.90 11.11 1.37
N TYR A 100 -5.01 10.13 2.26
CA TYR A 100 -5.22 10.37 3.69
C TYR A 100 -3.96 10.24 4.58
N THR A 101 -2.87 9.64 4.11
CA THR A 101 -1.63 9.47 4.92
C THR A 101 -0.77 10.72 5.01
N GLY A 102 -0.91 11.70 4.10
CA GLY A 102 -0.17 12.96 4.12
C GLY A 102 1.37 12.82 4.01
N PRO A 103 2.13 13.93 4.06
CA PRO A 103 3.59 13.91 4.04
C PRO A 103 4.19 13.14 5.23
N GLY A 104 5.17 12.27 4.97
CA GLY A 104 5.77 11.42 6.00
C GLY A 104 4.88 10.29 6.52
N GLY A 105 3.67 10.15 5.98
CA GLY A 105 2.77 9.06 6.30
C GLY A 105 3.30 7.72 5.77
N ARG A 106 2.98 6.67 6.52
CA ARG A 106 3.49 5.31 6.26
C ARG A 106 2.33 4.35 6.03
N VAL A 107 2.55 3.41 5.12
CA VAL A 107 1.67 2.27 4.95
C VAL A 107 2.46 0.98 5.13
N PHE A 108 1.81 -0.02 5.71
CA PHE A 108 2.29 -1.40 5.79
C PHE A 108 1.21 -2.27 5.16
N ILE A 109 1.53 -3.05 4.15
CA ILE A 109 0.56 -3.89 3.45
C ILE A 109 1.09 -5.31 3.43
N GLU A 110 0.34 -6.23 4.01
CA GLU A 110 0.65 -7.66 3.92
C GLU A 110 0.55 -8.15 2.48
N TYR A 111 1.55 -8.90 2.02
CA TYR A 111 1.59 -9.44 0.66
C TYR A 111 1.58 -10.97 0.61
N GLU A 112 1.33 -11.64 1.75
CA GLU A 112 1.35 -13.11 1.88
C GLU A 112 0.49 -13.82 0.82
N TRP A 113 -0.63 -13.21 0.43
CA TRP A 113 -1.55 -13.79 -0.55
C TRP A 113 -1.46 -13.15 -1.94
N ASP A 114 -0.51 -12.24 -2.17
CA ASP A 114 -0.22 -11.65 -3.48
C ASP A 114 0.92 -12.41 -4.16
N PRO A 115 0.62 -13.40 -5.03
CA PRO A 115 1.63 -14.28 -5.59
C PRO A 115 2.63 -13.56 -6.49
N VAL A 116 2.26 -12.42 -7.07
CA VAL A 116 3.15 -11.67 -7.97
C VAL A 116 4.18 -10.91 -7.15
N THR A 117 3.74 -10.12 -6.16
CA THR A 117 4.65 -9.38 -5.28
C THR A 117 5.56 -10.33 -4.50
N MET A 118 5.01 -11.44 -3.97
CA MET A 118 5.79 -12.45 -3.26
C MET A 118 6.92 -13.02 -4.14
N ARG A 119 6.59 -13.50 -5.34
CA ARG A 119 7.57 -14.08 -6.27
C ARG A 119 8.65 -13.07 -6.68
N GLU A 120 8.27 -11.82 -6.87
CA GLU A 120 9.21 -10.75 -7.23
C GLU A 120 10.19 -10.47 -6.08
N LEU A 121 9.71 -10.41 -4.84
CA LEU A 121 10.58 -10.23 -3.67
C LEU A 121 11.50 -11.45 -3.43
N GLU A 122 11.02 -12.67 -3.69
CA GLU A 122 11.81 -13.90 -3.55
C GLU A 122 13.01 -13.99 -4.50
N VAL A 123 13.01 -13.23 -5.61
CA VAL A 123 14.14 -13.13 -6.54
C VAL A 123 14.84 -11.78 -6.47
N ASP A 124 14.77 -11.14 -5.30
CA ASP A 124 15.45 -9.87 -4.97
C ASP A 124 15.08 -8.69 -5.87
N ILE A 125 13.86 -8.68 -6.44
CA ILE A 125 13.36 -7.47 -7.10
C ILE A 125 13.23 -6.36 -6.06
N PRO A 126 13.79 -5.15 -6.31
CA PRO A 126 13.66 -4.03 -5.39
C PRO A 126 12.19 -3.77 -5.01
N PRO A 127 11.88 -3.54 -3.72
CA PRO A 127 10.50 -3.46 -3.24
C PRO A 127 9.60 -2.50 -4.03
N ALA A 128 10.13 -1.36 -4.47
CA ALA A 128 9.41 -0.36 -5.26
C ALA A 128 9.03 -0.81 -6.68
N PHE A 129 9.68 -1.85 -7.22
CA PHE A 129 9.49 -2.34 -8.60
C PHE A 129 8.58 -3.57 -8.66
N THR A 130 8.26 -4.12 -7.50
CA THR A 130 7.23 -5.16 -7.36
C THR A 130 5.88 -4.63 -7.81
N ARG A 131 4.93 -5.52 -8.10
CA ARG A 131 3.55 -5.15 -8.49
C ARG A 131 2.91 -4.20 -7.47
N LEU A 132 2.93 -4.55 -6.18
CA LEU A 132 2.38 -3.70 -5.12
C LEU A 132 3.21 -2.43 -4.91
N GLY A 133 4.54 -2.55 -4.90
CA GLY A 133 5.44 -1.41 -4.71
C GLY A 133 5.27 -0.34 -5.79
N TYR A 134 5.15 -0.75 -7.06
CA TYR A 134 4.93 0.16 -8.17
C TYR A 134 3.59 0.91 -8.03
N LYS A 135 2.52 0.22 -7.63
CA LYS A 135 1.21 0.84 -7.38
C LYS A 135 1.29 1.91 -6.28
N LEU A 136 2.08 1.69 -5.24
CA LEU A 136 2.33 2.69 -4.20
C LEU A 136 3.24 3.82 -4.72
N LEU A 137 4.24 3.51 -5.54
CA LEU A 137 5.16 4.50 -6.10
C LEU A 137 4.44 5.55 -6.94
N VAL A 138 3.58 5.12 -7.86
CA VAL A 138 2.78 6.04 -8.69
C VAL A 138 1.80 6.89 -7.87
N ARG A 139 1.54 6.50 -6.62
CA ARG A 139 0.71 7.23 -5.65
C ARG A 139 1.53 8.14 -4.72
N GLY A 140 2.82 8.34 -5.01
CA GLY A 140 3.68 9.29 -4.32
C GLY A 140 4.40 8.75 -3.09
N PHE A 141 4.36 7.44 -2.85
CA PHE A 141 5.28 6.80 -1.90
C PHE A 141 6.64 6.65 -2.57
N THR A 142 7.73 6.97 -1.87
CA THR A 142 9.07 7.05 -2.52
C THR A 142 10.12 6.23 -1.80
N TRP A 143 9.88 5.87 -0.54
CA TRP A 143 10.77 5.00 0.22
C TRP A 143 10.04 3.70 0.53
N PHE A 144 10.74 2.59 0.38
CA PHE A 144 10.17 1.25 0.51
C PHE A 144 11.08 0.36 1.34
N LYS A 145 10.47 -0.56 2.08
CA LYS A 145 11.16 -1.62 2.79
C LYS A 145 10.32 -2.88 2.78
N ASP A 146 10.94 -4.00 2.45
CA ASP A 146 10.36 -5.31 2.64
C ASP A 146 10.64 -5.80 4.07
N TRP A 147 9.58 -6.20 4.77
CA TRP A 147 9.63 -6.87 6.06
C TRP A 147 9.32 -8.35 5.87
N TYR A 148 10.33 -9.07 5.40
CA TYR A 148 10.37 -10.52 5.39
C TYR A 148 10.86 -11.04 6.74
N TYR A 149 10.04 -11.81 7.45
CA TYR A 149 10.46 -12.51 8.67
C TYR A 149 10.57 -14.01 8.39
N ALA A 150 11.79 -14.54 8.48
CA ALA A 150 12.08 -15.96 8.24
C ALA A 150 11.77 -16.86 9.46
N GLU A 151 11.45 -16.30 10.64
CA GLU A 151 11.51 -17.07 11.89
C GLU A 151 10.28 -16.84 12.79
N GLY A 152 9.37 -17.83 12.83
CA GLY A 152 8.63 -18.14 14.06
C GLY A 152 7.17 -17.69 14.22
N PHE A 153 6.47 -17.22 13.18
CA PHE A 153 5.01 -16.92 13.21
C PHE A 153 4.53 -15.91 14.29
N MET A 154 5.42 -15.30 15.08
CA MET A 154 5.03 -14.49 16.25
C MET A 154 4.86 -12.98 15.97
N GLU A 155 5.34 -12.46 14.84
CA GLU A 155 5.40 -11.00 14.57
C GLU A 155 4.41 -10.49 13.49
N GLY A 156 3.56 -11.38 12.97
CA GLY A 156 2.62 -11.08 11.87
C GLY A 156 3.18 -11.47 10.50
N GLY A 157 2.33 -11.42 9.47
CA GLY A 157 2.69 -11.82 8.11
C GLY A 157 3.68 -10.88 7.42
N ARG A 158 4.20 -11.32 6.27
CA ARG A 158 5.17 -10.58 5.44
C ARG A 158 4.57 -9.28 4.92
N LYS A 159 5.27 -8.15 5.11
CA LYS A 159 4.72 -6.80 4.84
C LYS A 159 5.63 -5.95 3.99
N LEU A 160 5.03 -5.24 3.03
CA LEU A 160 5.68 -4.17 2.31
C LEU A 160 5.39 -2.85 3.03
N GLN A 161 6.42 -2.17 3.50
CA GLN A 161 6.32 -0.80 4.00
C GLN A 161 6.60 0.19 2.89
N ALA A 162 5.80 1.26 2.82
CA ALA A 162 6.06 2.40 1.96
C ALA A 162 5.83 3.73 2.69
N GLU A 163 6.66 4.73 2.42
CA GLU A 163 6.56 6.06 3.03
C GLU A 163 6.47 7.19 2.00
N LYS A 164 5.59 8.16 2.29
CA LYS A 164 5.59 9.43 1.58
C LYS A 164 6.77 10.30 2.02
N PRO A 165 7.41 11.03 1.10
CA PRO A 165 8.50 11.92 1.47
C PRO A 165 7.99 13.04 2.39
N VAL A 166 8.82 13.44 3.35
CA VAL A 166 8.51 14.57 4.26
C VAL A 166 8.81 15.93 3.63
N SER A 167 9.61 15.96 2.56
CA SER A 167 9.98 17.17 1.84
C SER A 167 10.34 16.85 0.38
N PRO A 168 10.30 17.85 -0.53
CA PRO A 168 10.75 17.70 -1.90
C PRO A 168 12.22 17.23 -2.02
N GLN A 169 13.10 17.68 -1.12
CA GLN A 169 14.51 17.26 -1.12
C GLN A 169 14.64 15.76 -0.79
N ARG A 170 13.85 15.27 0.17
CA ARG A 170 13.80 13.83 0.49
C ARG A 170 13.21 13.03 -0.66
N ALA A 171 12.16 13.54 -1.31
CA ALA A 171 11.60 12.93 -2.51
C ALA A 171 12.68 12.77 -3.58
N LYS A 172 13.42 13.84 -3.90
CA LYS A 172 14.51 13.82 -4.88
C LYS A 172 15.57 12.76 -4.56
N GLN A 173 16.00 12.67 -3.31
CA GLN A 173 16.99 11.66 -2.88
C GLN A 173 16.48 10.23 -3.12
N HIS A 174 15.25 9.93 -2.68
CA HIS A 174 14.67 8.59 -2.87
C HIS A 174 14.50 8.25 -4.35
N LEU A 175 14.00 9.20 -5.15
CA LEU A 175 13.79 9.04 -6.58
C LEU A 175 15.12 8.84 -7.34
N GLN A 176 16.21 9.47 -6.91
CA GLN A 176 17.55 9.23 -7.46
C GLN A 176 18.05 7.81 -7.16
N THR A 177 17.83 7.30 -5.94
CA THR A 177 18.14 5.90 -5.59
C THR A 177 17.34 4.94 -6.47
N LEU A 178 16.02 5.15 -6.60
CA LEU A 178 15.17 4.33 -7.47
C LEU A 178 15.60 4.39 -8.94
N ALA A 179 16.04 5.54 -9.45
CA ALA A 179 16.57 5.65 -10.81
C ALA A 179 17.83 4.79 -11.00
N SER A 180 18.71 4.78 -10.00
CA SER A 180 19.93 3.97 -10.02
C SER A 180 19.60 2.48 -9.99
N ASP A 181 18.68 2.07 -9.11
CA ASP A 181 18.25 0.67 -8.99
C ASP A 181 17.60 0.17 -10.28
N ALA A 182 16.77 1.00 -10.92
CA ALA A 182 16.13 0.68 -12.19
C ALA A 182 17.16 0.43 -13.30
N LYS A 183 18.17 1.31 -13.42
CA LYS A 183 19.26 1.14 -14.40
C LYS A 183 20.07 -0.12 -14.14
N ASN A 184 20.48 -0.33 -12.89
CA ASN A 184 21.23 -1.52 -12.49
C ASN A 184 20.48 -2.82 -12.82
N LEU A 185 19.16 -2.83 -12.63
CA LEU A 185 18.34 -4.01 -12.90
C LEU A 185 18.20 -4.29 -14.41
N LEU A 186 18.06 -3.24 -15.23
CA LEU A 186 18.07 -3.38 -16.69
C LEU A 186 19.43 -3.84 -17.22
N GLU A 187 20.53 -3.35 -16.66
CA GLU A 187 21.89 -3.74 -17.06
C GLU A 187 22.21 -5.20 -16.71
N LYS A 188 21.76 -5.68 -15.55
CA LYS A 188 21.93 -7.09 -15.15
C LYS A 188 21.05 -8.07 -15.93
N GLY A 189 20.02 -7.57 -16.61
CA GLY A 189 18.98 -8.37 -17.23
C GLY A 189 17.90 -8.78 -16.22
N LEU A 190 16.67 -8.91 -16.71
CA LEU A 190 15.52 -9.27 -15.90
C LEU A 190 15.34 -10.79 -15.84
N PRO A 191 14.85 -11.34 -14.72
CA PRO A 191 14.44 -12.75 -14.66
C PRO A 191 13.44 -13.08 -15.77
N SER A 192 13.53 -14.28 -16.35
CA SER A 192 12.62 -14.70 -17.42
C SER A 192 11.18 -14.81 -16.92
N GLY A 193 10.22 -14.53 -17.80
CA GLY A 193 8.77 -14.60 -17.49
C GLY A 193 8.27 -13.48 -16.57
N MET A 194 8.97 -12.33 -16.54
CA MET A 194 8.60 -11.12 -15.80
C MET A 194 8.38 -9.92 -16.73
N GLU A 195 7.65 -10.08 -17.83
CA GLU A 195 7.46 -9.04 -18.85
C GLU A 195 6.81 -7.78 -18.27
N LYS A 196 5.89 -7.95 -17.31
CA LYS A 196 5.27 -6.83 -16.59
C LYS A 196 6.26 -6.03 -15.74
N LEU A 197 7.32 -6.66 -15.24
CA LEU A 197 8.36 -5.99 -14.45
C LEU A 197 9.13 -4.99 -15.32
N GLU A 198 9.51 -5.39 -16.53
CA GLU A 198 10.19 -4.50 -17.46
C GLU A 198 9.37 -3.25 -17.77
N TYR A 199 8.08 -3.43 -18.02
CA TYR A 199 7.15 -2.32 -18.26
C TYR A 199 7.10 -1.36 -17.07
N ARG A 200 7.03 -1.89 -15.83
CA ARG A 200 7.03 -1.06 -14.61
C ARG A 200 8.34 -0.31 -14.45
N ILE A 201 9.50 -0.95 -14.66
CA ILE A 201 10.82 -0.29 -14.56
C ILE A 201 10.93 0.85 -15.58
N LYS A 202 10.52 0.62 -16.82
CA LYS A 202 10.47 1.67 -17.86
C LYS A 202 9.53 2.80 -17.48
N GLY A 203 8.33 2.48 -16.97
CA GLY A 203 7.37 3.45 -16.47
C GLY A 203 7.93 4.30 -15.31
N ILE A 204 8.68 3.67 -14.40
CA ILE A 204 9.39 4.37 -13.33
C ILE A 204 10.41 5.35 -13.91
N LEU A 205 11.26 4.93 -14.84
CA LEU A 205 12.26 5.82 -15.44
C LEU A 205 11.60 7.06 -16.09
N ILE A 206 10.50 6.87 -16.81
CA ILE A 206 9.69 7.97 -17.38
C ILE A 206 9.14 8.87 -16.28
N LEU A 207 8.58 8.29 -15.22
CA LEU A 207 8.06 9.04 -14.07
C LEU A 207 9.18 9.86 -13.40
N LEU A 208 10.35 9.27 -13.20
CA LEU A 208 11.50 9.93 -12.57
C LEU A 208 12.08 11.07 -13.43
N ASP A 209 12.02 10.95 -14.75
CA ASP A 209 12.44 12.01 -15.66
C ASP A 209 11.51 13.24 -15.59
N SER A 210 10.23 13.05 -15.25
CA SER A 210 9.29 14.17 -15.05
C SER A 210 9.55 15.00 -13.78
N PHE A 211 10.41 14.51 -12.87
CA PHE A 211 10.82 15.22 -11.64
C PHE A 211 12.20 15.89 -11.74
N LYS A 212 12.85 15.85 -12.91
CA LYS A 212 14.09 16.59 -13.20
C LYS A 212 13.79 18.02 -13.60
#